data_AF-A0A2V6RUL6-F1
#
_entry.id   AF-A0A2V6RUL6-F1
#
_cell.length_a   1.000
_cell.length_b   1.000
_cell.length_c   1.000
_cell.angle_alpha   90.00
_cell.angle_beta   90.00
_cell.angle_gamma   90.00
#
_symmetry.space_group_name_H-M   'P 1'
#
loop_
_entity.id
_entity.type
_entity.pdbx_description
1 polymer ?
#
loop_
_entity_poly.entity_id
_entity_poly.type
_entity_poly.pdbx_seq_one_letter_code
_entity_poly.pdbx_strand_id
1 'polypeptide(L)'
;MRPSRAAEAGDEDRRAPRLPDVVPAAARRERHPRHRTRRQARRRRGQGHVAALASAWKLSIHPHTSMTGLNMAATIHFLAAIDNGGYFEADVSKGNLFRDRLTSAPYTLDTNGCVAPLEKPGLGVEVDEDFLVKHPVIEGPAYV
;
A
#
# COMPACT_ATOMS: atom_id res chain seq x y z
N MET A 1 53.64 -27.85 26.82
CA MET A 1 54.11 -26.44 26.83
C MET A 1 52.96 -25.56 26.32
N ARG A 2 52.20 -24.94 27.23
CA ARG A 2 51.42 -23.72 26.93
C ARG A 2 52.17 -22.57 27.60
N PRO A 3 52.17 -21.40 26.97
CA PRO A 3 51.37 -20.29 27.51
C PRO A 3 50.66 -19.57 26.35
N SER A 4 49.78 -18.60 26.49
CA SER A 4 48.90 -18.08 27.54
C SER A 4 47.95 -17.13 26.81
N ARG A 5 46.77 -16.94 27.36
CA ARG A 5 45.82 -15.88 27.03
C ARG A 5 46.42 -14.49 27.38
N ALA A 6 46.16 -13.50 26.54
CA ALA A 6 46.06 -12.06 26.81
C ALA A 6 45.22 -11.51 25.63
N ALA A 7 44.03 -10.89 25.71
CA ALA A 7 43.46 -9.94 26.66
C ALA A 7 44.35 -8.70 26.81
N GLU A 8 44.06 -7.67 25.99
CA GLU A 8 43.84 -6.26 26.37
C GLU A 8 43.91 -5.40 25.10
N ALA A 9 42.79 -4.77 24.74
CA ALA A 9 42.51 -3.36 24.97
C ALA A 9 43.26 -2.44 23.98
N GLY A 10 42.52 -1.93 23.01
CA GLY A 10 42.97 -0.98 22.00
C GLY A 10 41.78 -0.37 21.27
N ASP A 11 40.73 -0.04 22.02
CA ASP A 11 39.63 0.83 21.59
C ASP A 11 40.02 2.26 21.93
N GLU A 12 40.96 2.84 21.18
CA GLU A 12 41.18 4.29 21.21
C GLU A 12 41.51 4.79 19.80
N ASP A 13 40.67 5.73 19.37
CA ASP A 13 41.05 6.87 18.55
C ASP A 13 41.19 6.71 17.03
N ARG A 14 40.08 6.33 16.38
CA ARG A 14 39.77 6.83 15.02
C ARG A 14 38.34 7.36 14.93
N ARG A 15 38.00 8.35 15.75
CA ARG A 15 36.84 9.22 15.49
C ARG A 15 37.26 10.29 14.49
N ALA A 16 36.82 10.15 13.24
CA ALA A 16 36.76 11.28 12.31
C ALA A 16 36.02 12.45 12.99
N PRO A 17 36.48 13.71 12.84
CA PRO A 17 35.83 14.84 13.47
C PRO A 17 34.38 14.94 12.95
N ARG A 18 33.41 14.79 13.86
CA ARG A 18 32.00 15.05 13.56
C ARG A 18 31.84 16.56 13.38
N LEU A 19 31.66 17.00 12.14
CA LEU A 19 31.21 18.35 11.84
C LEU A 19 29.85 18.56 12.54
N PRO A 20 29.61 19.73 13.18
CA PRO A 20 28.30 20.03 13.74
C PRO A 20 27.33 20.30 12.58
N ASP A 21 26.38 19.40 12.34
CA ASP A 21 25.21 19.69 11.49
C ASP A 21 24.23 20.60 12.24
N VAL A 22 24.68 21.82 12.55
CA VAL A 22 23.78 22.92 12.93
C VAL A 22 23.45 23.66 11.64
N VAL A 23 22.41 23.20 10.95
CA VAL A 23 21.78 23.99 9.89
C VAL A 23 21.23 25.27 10.54
N PRO A 24 21.62 26.48 10.11
CA PRO A 24 21.11 27.71 10.71
C PRO A 24 19.60 27.80 10.53
N ALA A 25 18.90 28.22 11.59
CA ALA A 25 17.45 28.34 11.65
C ALA A 25 16.82 29.28 10.59
N ALA A 26 17.61 30.02 9.82
CA ALA A 26 17.17 31.01 8.85
C ALA A 26 16.83 30.46 7.44
N ALA A 27 17.00 29.16 7.17
CA ALA A 27 16.68 28.56 5.86
C ALA A 27 15.31 27.87 5.77
N ARG A 28 14.44 28.00 6.78
CA ARG A 28 13.05 27.53 6.70
C ARG A 28 12.21 28.57 5.95
N ARG A 29 12.20 28.50 4.62
CA ARG A 29 11.11 29.10 3.84
C ARG A 29 9.81 28.46 4.33
N GLU A 30 8.93 29.24 4.95
CA GLU A 30 7.58 28.81 5.29
C GLU A 30 6.88 28.31 4.03
N ARG A 31 6.73 27.00 3.92
CA ARG A 31 6.00 26.40 2.81
C ARG A 31 4.51 26.55 3.12
N HIS A 32 3.87 27.41 2.35
CA HIS A 32 2.45 27.71 2.40
C HIS A 32 1.59 26.42 2.53
N PRO A 33 0.57 26.37 3.42
CA PRO A 33 -0.15 25.14 3.79
C PRO A 33 -0.82 24.41 2.63
N ARG A 34 -1.06 25.11 1.51
CA ARG A 34 -1.75 24.59 0.31
C ARG A 34 -0.99 23.48 -0.44
N HIS A 35 0.29 23.26 -0.16
CA HIS A 35 1.11 22.30 -0.89
C HIS A 35 1.16 20.88 -0.30
N ARG A 36 0.78 20.70 0.97
CA ARG A 36 0.79 19.35 1.59
C ARG A 36 -0.35 18.46 1.10
N THR A 37 -1.53 19.03 0.81
CA THR A 37 -2.73 18.28 0.40
C THR A 37 -2.67 17.75 -1.03
N ARG A 38 -1.91 18.39 -1.93
CA ARG A 38 -1.82 17.98 -3.35
C ARG A 38 -0.95 16.74 -3.61
N ARG A 39 -0.03 16.36 -2.72
CA ARG A 39 0.93 15.27 -2.99
C ARG A 39 0.35 13.87 -2.75
N GLN A 40 -0.53 13.69 -1.77
CA GLN A 40 -1.25 12.43 -1.57
C GLN A 40 -2.33 12.22 -2.64
N ALA A 41 -3.02 13.28 -3.08
CA ALA A 41 -4.01 13.23 -4.16
C ALA A 41 -3.43 12.95 -5.57
N ARG A 42 -2.11 12.83 -5.73
CA ARG A 42 -1.46 12.50 -7.01
C ARG A 42 -1.26 11.00 -7.22
N ARG A 43 -1.23 10.19 -6.17
CA ARG A 43 -0.88 8.75 -6.27
C ARG A 43 -2.03 7.85 -6.73
N ARG A 44 -3.28 8.31 -6.68
CA ARG A 44 -4.46 7.58 -7.18
C ARG A 44 -4.89 7.96 -8.60
N ARG A 45 -4.10 8.78 -9.31
CA ARG A 45 -4.47 9.29 -10.65
C ARG A 45 -4.14 8.34 -11.80
N GLY A 46 -3.27 7.35 -11.57
CA GLY A 46 -2.80 6.45 -12.63
C GLY A 46 -3.95 5.70 -13.31
N GLN A 47 -4.80 5.05 -12.53
CA GLN A 47 -5.92 4.26 -13.06
C GLN A 47 -6.95 5.14 -13.78
N GLY A 48 -7.30 6.31 -13.23
CA GLY A 48 -8.22 7.25 -13.86
C GLY A 48 -7.71 7.78 -15.21
N HIS A 49 -6.41 8.01 -15.36
CA HIS A 49 -5.84 8.41 -16.65
C HIS A 49 -5.87 7.27 -17.68
N VAL A 50 -5.58 6.04 -17.26
CA VAL A 50 -5.68 4.87 -18.14
C VAL A 50 -7.12 4.66 -18.59
N ALA A 51 -8.09 4.74 -17.68
CA ALA A 51 -9.52 4.63 -18.01
C ALA A 51 -9.99 5.72 -18.96
N ALA A 52 -9.58 6.98 -18.74
CA ALA A 52 -9.92 8.09 -19.63
C ALA A 52 -9.34 7.90 -21.05
N LEU A 53 -8.09 7.43 -21.15
CA LEU A 53 -7.48 7.12 -22.45
C LEU A 53 -8.21 5.96 -23.14
N ALA A 54 -8.50 4.88 -22.42
CA ALA A 54 -9.24 3.74 -22.95
C ALA A 54 -10.65 4.13 -23.41
N SER A 55 -11.32 5.01 -22.66
CA SER A 55 -12.66 5.51 -22.98
C SER A 55 -12.69 6.28 -24.30
N ALA A 56 -11.63 7.02 -24.64
CA ALA A 56 -11.52 7.71 -25.93
C ALA A 56 -11.57 6.74 -27.13
N TRP A 57 -11.22 5.47 -26.90
CA TRP A 57 -11.24 4.39 -27.88
C TRP A 57 -12.38 3.39 -27.64
N LYS A 58 -13.36 3.72 -26.78
CA LYS A 58 -14.51 2.86 -26.42
C LYS A 58 -14.08 1.50 -25.86
N LEU A 59 -12.91 1.44 -25.22
CA LEU A 59 -12.41 0.24 -24.58
C LEU A 59 -12.89 0.19 -23.13
N SER A 60 -13.42 -0.97 -22.73
CA SER A 60 -13.83 -1.24 -21.35
C SER A 60 -12.65 -1.57 -20.46
N ILE A 61 -12.74 -1.20 -19.18
CA ILE A 61 -11.72 -1.41 -18.17
C ILE A 61 -12.12 -2.57 -17.25
N HIS A 62 -11.25 -3.59 -17.24
CA HIS A 62 -11.37 -4.80 -16.44
C HIS A 62 -10.09 -4.93 -15.58
N PRO A 63 -10.02 -4.19 -14.46
CA PRO A 63 -8.78 -4.08 -13.70
C PRO A 63 -8.44 -5.40 -13.03
N HIS A 64 -7.17 -5.80 -13.13
CA HIS A 64 -6.65 -6.88 -12.30
C HIS A 64 -6.75 -6.49 -10.82
N THR A 65 -7.27 -7.41 -10.02
CA THR A 65 -7.39 -7.27 -8.58
C THR A 65 -6.37 -8.14 -7.86
N SER A 66 -5.50 -7.51 -7.06
CA SER A 66 -4.55 -8.19 -6.18
C SER A 66 -5.23 -8.88 -5.00
N MET A 67 -4.43 -9.59 -4.21
CA MET A 67 -4.86 -10.53 -3.18
C MET A 67 -5.61 -9.93 -1.97
N THR A 68 -5.50 -8.63 -1.68
CA THR A 68 -6.02 -8.07 -0.42
C THR A 68 -7.46 -7.57 -0.54
N GLY A 69 -8.23 -7.67 0.57
CA GLY A 69 -9.55 -7.04 0.66
C GLY A 69 -9.51 -5.52 0.42
N LEU A 70 -8.41 -4.85 0.81
CA LEU A 70 -8.16 -3.44 0.50
C LEU A 70 -8.15 -3.16 -1.00
N ASN A 71 -7.45 -3.98 -1.79
CA ASN A 71 -7.39 -3.79 -3.23
C ASN A 71 -8.75 -4.07 -3.88
N MET A 72 -9.46 -5.10 -3.43
CA MET A 72 -10.81 -5.42 -3.92
C MET A 72 -11.78 -4.26 -3.72
N ALA A 73 -11.86 -3.72 -2.49
CA ALA A 73 -12.72 -2.57 -2.21
C ALA A 73 -12.34 -1.35 -3.06
N ALA A 74 -11.03 -1.06 -3.20
CA ALA A 74 -10.55 0.03 -4.04
C ALA A 74 -10.90 -0.14 -5.53
N THR A 75 -10.78 -1.36 -6.05
CA THR A 75 -11.14 -1.68 -7.43
C THR A 75 -12.62 -1.46 -7.70
N ILE A 76 -13.49 -1.88 -6.78
CA ILE A 76 -14.94 -1.70 -6.93
C ILE A 76 -15.31 -0.22 -6.90
N HIS A 77 -14.74 0.55 -5.97
CA HIS A 77 -14.88 2.02 -5.94
C HIS A 77 -14.41 2.67 -7.24
N PHE A 78 -13.30 2.21 -7.81
CA PHE A 78 -12.78 2.73 -9.07
C PHE A 78 -13.70 2.41 -10.25
N LEU A 79 -14.14 1.15 -10.38
CA LEU A 79 -15.06 0.72 -11.43
C LEU A 79 -16.40 1.46 -11.38
N ALA A 80 -16.93 1.69 -10.18
CA ALA A 80 -18.16 2.45 -9.97
C ALA A 80 -18.05 3.94 -10.34
N ALA A 81 -16.82 4.48 -10.41
CA ALA A 81 -16.56 5.89 -10.66
C ALA A 81 -16.17 6.22 -12.11
N ILE A 82 -16.11 5.23 -13.01
CA ILE A 82 -15.75 5.42 -14.43
C ILE A 82 -16.88 4.98 -15.35
N ASP A 83 -17.04 5.67 -16.49
CA ASP A 83 -18.12 5.39 -17.44
C ASP A 83 -17.87 4.15 -18.32
N ASN A 84 -16.62 3.67 -18.37
CA ASN A 84 -16.20 2.53 -19.17
C ASN A 84 -15.75 1.33 -18.32
N GLY A 85 -16.29 1.18 -17.11
CA GLY A 85 -16.05 0.01 -16.26
C GLY A 85 -16.67 -1.27 -16.83
N GLY A 86 -16.00 -2.40 -16.63
CA GLY A 86 -16.48 -3.74 -16.96
C GLY A 86 -16.50 -4.65 -15.73
N TYR A 87 -16.09 -5.90 -15.90
CA TYR A 87 -16.00 -6.87 -14.80
C TYR A 87 -15.00 -6.48 -13.71
N PHE A 88 -15.41 -6.81 -12.48
CA PHE A 88 -14.54 -6.92 -11.32
C PHE A 88 -13.96 -8.34 -11.23
N GLU A 89 -12.66 -8.46 -11.04
CA GLU A 89 -12.00 -9.74 -10.78
C GLU A 89 -12.11 -10.10 -9.29
N ALA A 90 -13.03 -11.02 -8.98
CA ALA A 90 -13.19 -11.57 -7.65
C ALA A 90 -12.25 -12.76 -7.42
N ASP A 91 -11.35 -12.66 -6.43
CA ASP A 91 -10.59 -13.83 -5.97
C ASP A 91 -11.50 -14.78 -5.19
N VAL A 92 -11.62 -16.02 -5.69
CA VAL A 92 -12.41 -17.12 -5.12
C VAL A 92 -11.54 -18.23 -4.54
N SER A 93 -10.23 -18.01 -4.40
CA SER A 93 -9.32 -18.96 -3.78
C SER A 93 -9.74 -19.27 -2.33
N LYS A 94 -9.58 -20.53 -1.91
CA LYS A 94 -10.02 -20.98 -0.58
C LYS A 94 -9.08 -20.55 0.55
N GLY A 95 -7.83 -20.22 0.22
CA GLY A 95 -6.74 -20.03 1.21
C GLY A 95 -6.25 -18.59 1.35
N ASN A 96 -6.99 -17.60 0.86
CA ASN A 96 -6.54 -16.22 0.89
C ASN A 96 -6.98 -15.48 2.17
N LEU A 97 -6.12 -15.55 3.19
CA LEU A 97 -6.33 -14.83 4.45
C LEU A 97 -6.29 -13.30 4.30
N PHE A 98 -5.62 -12.77 3.28
CA PHE A 98 -5.59 -11.31 3.04
C PHE A 98 -6.90 -10.77 2.48
N ARG A 99 -7.74 -11.63 1.88
CA ARG A 99 -9.14 -11.30 1.55
C ARG A 99 -10.03 -11.47 2.76
N ASP A 100 -9.90 -12.60 3.46
CA ASP A 100 -10.90 -13.05 4.44
C ASP A 100 -10.71 -12.48 5.85
N ARG A 101 -9.48 -12.09 6.21
CA ARG A 101 -9.11 -11.78 7.60
C ARG A 101 -8.43 -10.43 7.79
N LEU A 102 -7.66 -9.96 6.79
CA LEU A 102 -6.95 -8.67 6.90
C LEU A 102 -7.92 -7.48 7.06
N THR A 103 -9.10 -7.56 6.45
CA THR A 103 -10.10 -6.49 6.53
C THR A 103 -11.47 -7.03 6.89
N SER A 104 -12.39 -6.14 7.28
CA SER A 104 -13.83 -6.43 7.16
C SER A 104 -14.18 -6.84 5.72
N ALA A 105 -15.34 -7.48 5.53
CA ALA A 105 -15.80 -7.94 4.22
C ALA A 105 -15.68 -6.83 3.15
N PRO A 106 -14.87 -7.04 2.09
CA PRO A 106 -14.55 -5.97 1.13
C PRO A 106 -15.67 -5.69 0.12
N TYR A 107 -16.58 -6.63 -0.06
CA TYR A 107 -17.78 -6.51 -0.88
C TYR A 107 -18.75 -7.65 -0.55
N THR A 108 -19.98 -7.53 -1.06
CA THR A 108 -20.97 -8.61 -1.09
C THR A 108 -21.44 -8.81 -2.52
N LEU A 109 -21.69 -10.05 -2.90
CA LEU A 109 -22.29 -10.40 -4.19
C LEU A 109 -23.81 -10.36 -4.07
N ASP A 110 -24.49 -9.66 -4.96
CA ASP A 110 -25.95 -9.66 -5.01
C ASP A 110 -26.50 -10.87 -5.80
N THR A 111 -27.83 -10.98 -5.89
CA THR A 111 -28.51 -12.07 -6.61
C THR A 111 -28.29 -12.06 -8.12
N ASN A 112 -27.81 -10.95 -8.68
CA ASN A 112 -27.52 -10.78 -10.09
C ASN A 112 -26.03 -11.02 -10.41
N GLY A 113 -25.22 -11.37 -9.41
CA GLY A 113 -23.78 -11.53 -9.57
C GLY A 113 -23.03 -10.20 -9.66
N CYS A 114 -23.61 -9.11 -9.19
CA CYS A 114 -23.00 -7.79 -9.15
C CYS A 114 -22.45 -7.45 -7.76
N VAL A 115 -21.51 -6.51 -7.74
CA VAL A 115 -20.92 -5.93 -6.53
C VAL A 115 -21.10 -4.42 -6.56
N ALA A 116 -21.21 -3.81 -5.38
CA ALA A 116 -21.34 -2.36 -5.21
C ALA A 116 -20.23 -1.82 -4.30
N PRO A 117 -19.79 -0.57 -4.49
CA PRO A 117 -18.86 0.07 -3.57
C PRO A 117 -19.45 0.18 -2.16
N LEU A 118 -18.61 0.10 -1.15
CA LEU A 118 -19.02 0.25 0.25
C LEU A 118 -19.31 1.73 0.57
N GLU A 119 -20.40 1.99 1.29
CA GLU A 119 -20.88 3.35 1.61
C GLU A 119 -20.12 4.05 2.75
N LYS A 120 -19.29 3.30 3.49
CA LYS A 120 -18.48 3.86 4.58
C LYS A 120 -17.34 4.74 4.02
N PRO A 121 -16.86 5.75 4.78
CA PRO A 121 -15.79 6.63 4.33
C PRO A 121 -14.53 5.90 3.86
N GLY A 122 -13.82 6.51 2.90
CA GLY A 122 -12.57 5.96 2.38
C GLY A 122 -12.81 4.76 1.46
N LEU A 123 -12.22 3.61 1.78
CA LEU A 123 -12.48 2.35 1.06
C LEU A 123 -13.67 1.58 1.64
N GLY A 124 -14.19 2.03 2.77
CA GLY A 124 -15.32 1.43 3.48
C GLY A 124 -15.03 0.11 4.21
N VAL A 125 -13.76 -0.29 4.32
CA VAL A 125 -13.30 -1.44 5.10
C VAL A 125 -12.51 -1.02 6.33
N GLU A 126 -12.61 -1.82 7.39
CA GLU A 126 -11.74 -1.72 8.57
C GLU A 126 -10.56 -2.67 8.43
N VAL A 127 -9.38 -2.28 8.91
CA VAL A 127 -8.13 -3.09 8.87
C VAL A 127 -7.89 -3.76 10.21
N ASP A 128 -7.61 -5.06 10.21
CA ASP A 128 -7.15 -5.81 11.39
C ASP A 128 -5.62 -5.66 11.52
N GLU A 129 -5.19 -4.71 12.37
CA GLU A 129 -3.77 -4.46 12.65
C GLU A 129 -3.11 -5.63 13.40
N ASP A 130 -3.86 -6.37 14.24
CA ASP A 130 -3.35 -7.55 14.93
C ASP A 130 -3.05 -8.69 13.95
N PHE A 131 -3.83 -8.80 12.87
CA PHE A 131 -3.53 -9.72 11.77
C PHE A 131 -2.17 -9.41 11.15
N LEU A 132 -1.84 -8.13 10.91
CA LEU A 132 -0.54 -7.74 10.36
C LEU A 132 0.62 -8.11 11.29
N VAL A 133 0.47 -7.87 12.59
CA VAL A 133 1.49 -8.24 13.60
C VAL A 133 1.74 -9.75 13.62
N LYS A 134 0.68 -10.56 13.45
CA LYS A 134 0.76 -12.03 13.43
C LYS A 134 1.28 -12.62 12.11
N HIS A 135 1.28 -11.84 11.04
CA HIS A 135 1.72 -12.27 9.70
C HIS A 135 2.84 -11.38 9.18
N PRO A 136 4.04 -11.45 9.78
CA PRO A 136 5.18 -10.68 9.33
C PRO A 136 5.65 -11.14 7.95
N VAL A 137 6.48 -10.31 7.31
CA VAL A 137 7.15 -10.65 6.05
C VAL A 137 7.96 -11.94 6.24
N ILE A 138 7.79 -12.87 5.31
CA ILE A 138 8.59 -14.10 5.21
C ILE A 138 9.52 -13.92 4.02
N GLU A 139 10.82 -14.07 4.26
CA GLU A 139 11.84 -14.00 3.22
C GLU A 139 11.89 -15.31 2.42
N GLY A 140 12.13 -15.23 1.12
CA GLY A 140 12.30 -16.38 0.22
C GLY A 140 11.40 -16.37 -1.01
N PRO A 141 11.54 -17.38 -1.89
CA PRO A 141 10.72 -17.49 -3.09
C PRO A 141 9.26 -17.86 -2.74
N ALA A 142 8.31 -17.24 -3.42
CA ALA A 142 6.88 -17.53 -3.26
C ALA A 142 6.35 -18.58 -4.25
N TYR A 143 7.16 -18.98 -5.23
CA TYR A 143 6.82 -19.92 -6.29
C TYR A 143 7.92 -20.97 -6.43
N VAL A 144 7.52 -22.17 -6.83
CA VAL A 144 8.39 -23.32 -7.14
C VAL A 144 8.39 -23.56 -8.65
#